data_AF-A0A8H7ZST0-F1
#
_entry.id   AF-A0A8H7ZST0-F1
#
_cell.length_a   1.000
_cell.length_b   1.000
_cell.length_c   1.000
_cell.angle_alpha   90.00
_cell.angle_beta   90.00
_cell.angle_gamma   90.00
#
_symmetry.space_group_name_H-M   'P 1'
#
loop_
_entity.id
_entity.type
_entity.pdbx_description
1 polymer ?
#
loop_
_entity_poly.entity_id
_entity_poly.type
_entity_poly.pdbx_seq_one_letter_code
_entity_poly.pdbx_strand_id
1 'polypeptide(L)'
;MRYPTPSNALKRAEELLAVGQGQAALAVLQDVVTSRRSRSAPLTLMEPIVLKFIELAVEQRKGKIAKEGLYQYRNTAQNTSVATIELAAFSHALPFPHLLPLQTVVKHFIELAEAKVQRAQLKAEQVTLDLDDLEALETPEKLMISTVTSDANKDRTDRALVTPWLKFLWETYRTCLDILRNNARLEGLYQTTAHQAFQFCLRYGRKAEYRRLCDLLRNHLLSISRYSHQAYAVNLGDPESLQRHLDTRFLQLNAASELELWQEAFRSVEDIHNLLGLSKKPVKPLMQANYYETLAKIFLTAENLLFHSAAWNKYYMLVKRHSAKLGSPEEQQRLASLFLLSALAIPIISPSKSRGYMQMDESKYKTRRLTDLLSLSRIPTRAGLLKEAVWPERVGSRIWQRRREQLVSYTAILLALADVVPFFFHPWKLNNNVLRKVTPELRELYNILEVEFHPLSICNRIAPIVETLSKHEEYSIYCKPLHDVILTRLLQQVGTYVYVFGGVSVVCCVFFAYPRLPSRSFLKSTPR
;
A
#
# COMPACT_ATOMS: atom_id res chain seq x y z
N MET A 1 -23.72 -11.69 -45.41
CA MET A 1 -23.46 -12.62 -44.29
C MET A 1 -23.67 -14.03 -44.84
N ARG A 2 -22.74 -14.99 -44.62
CA ARG A 2 -22.90 -16.38 -45.11
C ARG A 2 -23.96 -17.18 -44.34
N TYR A 3 -24.39 -16.72 -43.16
CA TYR A 3 -25.36 -17.42 -42.31
C TYR A 3 -26.56 -16.52 -41.95
N PRO A 4 -27.81 -17.00 -42.09
CA PRO A 4 -29.02 -16.21 -41.83
C PRO A 4 -29.42 -16.13 -40.35
N THR A 5 -29.08 -17.13 -39.52
CA THR A 5 -29.38 -17.14 -38.08
C THR A 5 -28.11 -17.39 -37.25
N PRO A 6 -27.96 -16.73 -36.08
CA PRO A 6 -26.80 -16.89 -35.20
C PRO A 6 -26.68 -18.32 -34.63
N SER A 7 -27.80 -19.04 -34.46
CA SER A 7 -27.82 -20.45 -34.03
C SER A 7 -27.17 -21.39 -35.06
N ASN A 8 -27.34 -21.14 -36.36
CA ASN A 8 -26.74 -21.98 -37.40
C ASN A 8 -25.22 -21.83 -37.44
N ALA A 9 -24.69 -20.66 -37.10
CA ALA A 9 -23.26 -20.44 -37.02
C ALA A 9 -22.61 -21.19 -35.86
N LEU A 10 -23.31 -21.33 -34.72
CA LEU A 10 -22.84 -22.13 -33.59
C LEU A 10 -22.70 -23.61 -33.98
N LYS A 11 -23.76 -24.19 -34.58
CA LYS A 11 -23.71 -25.57 -35.09
C LYS A 11 -22.59 -25.78 -36.09
N ARG A 12 -22.42 -24.83 -37.02
CA ARG A 12 -21.34 -24.91 -38.01
C ARG A 12 -19.96 -24.84 -37.38
N ALA A 13 -19.78 -24.04 -36.33
CA ALA A 13 -18.53 -24.00 -35.59
C ALA A 13 -18.26 -25.33 -34.89
N GLU A 14 -19.27 -25.96 -34.29
CA GLU A 14 -19.16 -27.30 -33.67
C GLU A 14 -18.79 -28.39 -34.69
N GLU A 15 -19.40 -28.39 -35.88
CA GLU A 15 -19.02 -29.29 -36.97
C GLU A 15 -17.55 -29.12 -37.37
N LEU A 16 -17.09 -27.87 -37.50
CA LEU A 16 -15.69 -27.59 -37.84
C LEU A 16 -14.73 -28.00 -36.72
N LEU A 17 -15.16 -27.92 -35.45
CA LEU A 17 -14.39 -28.44 -34.32
C LEU A 17 -14.30 -29.96 -34.33
N ALA A 18 -15.38 -30.66 -34.70
CA ALA A 18 -15.37 -32.11 -34.86
C ALA A 18 -14.39 -32.58 -35.94
N VAL A 19 -14.18 -31.77 -36.98
CA VAL A 19 -13.21 -32.02 -38.06
C VAL A 19 -11.78 -31.54 -37.69
N GLY A 20 -11.58 -30.97 -36.50
CA GLY A 20 -10.28 -30.45 -36.04
C GLY A 20 -9.87 -29.09 -36.64
N GLN A 21 -10.75 -28.42 -37.39
CA GLN A 21 -10.50 -27.12 -38.01
C GLN A 21 -10.83 -25.96 -37.05
N GLY A 22 -10.12 -25.87 -35.93
CA GLY A 22 -10.36 -24.84 -34.91
C GLY A 22 -10.21 -23.40 -35.41
N GLN A 23 -9.27 -23.14 -36.33
CA GLN A 23 -9.08 -21.79 -36.89
C GLN A 23 -10.26 -21.33 -37.76
N ALA A 24 -10.82 -22.25 -38.57
CA ALA A 24 -11.98 -21.96 -39.40
C ALA A 24 -13.25 -21.77 -38.54
N ALA A 25 -13.42 -22.59 -37.50
CA ALA A 25 -14.51 -22.45 -36.53
C ALA A 25 -14.47 -21.06 -35.85
N LEU A 26 -13.28 -20.60 -35.44
CA LEU A 26 -13.11 -19.27 -34.85
C LEU A 26 -13.46 -18.14 -35.83
N ALA A 27 -13.07 -18.24 -37.10
CA ALA A 27 -13.41 -17.24 -38.11
C ALA A 27 -14.92 -17.13 -38.34
N VAL A 28 -15.63 -18.28 -38.39
CA VAL A 28 -17.10 -18.33 -38.52
C VAL A 28 -17.78 -17.61 -37.36
N LEU A 29 -17.33 -17.85 -36.13
CA LEU A 29 -17.88 -17.19 -34.94
C LEU A 29 -17.52 -15.70 -34.89
N GLN A 30 -16.29 -15.33 -35.29
CA GLN A 30 -15.84 -13.94 -35.38
C GLN A 30 -16.72 -13.12 -36.34
N ASP A 31 -17.05 -13.68 -37.52
CA ASP A 31 -17.92 -13.02 -38.49
C ASP A 31 -19.31 -12.73 -37.93
N VAL A 32 -19.82 -13.61 -37.06
CA VAL A 32 -21.12 -13.41 -36.41
C VAL A 32 -21.04 -12.34 -35.32
N VAL A 33 -20.04 -12.38 -34.45
CA VAL A 33 -19.86 -11.40 -33.36
C VAL A 33 -19.61 -9.98 -33.91
N THR A 34 -18.88 -9.88 -35.02
CA THR A 34 -18.50 -8.59 -35.65
C THR A 34 -19.55 -8.00 -36.59
N SER A 35 -20.50 -8.80 -37.04
CA SER A 35 -21.53 -8.38 -37.98
C SER A 35 -22.39 -7.21 -37.46
N ARG A 36 -22.89 -6.38 -38.37
CA ARG A 36 -23.84 -5.31 -38.01
C ARG A 36 -25.21 -5.85 -37.62
N ARG A 37 -25.64 -6.99 -38.17
CA ARG A 37 -26.98 -7.57 -37.94
C ARG A 37 -27.11 -8.26 -36.57
N SER A 38 -26.00 -8.75 -36.00
CA SER A 38 -25.98 -9.32 -34.65
C SER A 38 -26.09 -8.27 -33.54
N ARG A 39 -25.94 -6.97 -33.85
CA ARG A 39 -26.12 -5.87 -32.88
C ARG A 39 -27.56 -5.68 -32.41
N SER A 40 -28.55 -6.16 -33.17
CA SER A 40 -29.96 -6.13 -32.81
C SER A 40 -30.49 -7.51 -32.37
N ALA A 41 -29.63 -8.53 -32.32
CA ALA A 41 -30.02 -9.86 -31.90
C ALA A 41 -30.21 -9.92 -30.37
N PRO A 42 -31.16 -10.74 -29.86
CA PRO A 42 -31.32 -10.96 -28.43
C PRO A 42 -30.03 -11.44 -27.76
N LEU A 43 -29.70 -10.88 -26.59
CA LEU A 43 -28.50 -11.23 -25.83
C LEU A 43 -28.43 -12.72 -25.47
N THR A 44 -29.56 -13.37 -25.23
CA THR A 44 -29.68 -14.78 -24.87
C THR A 44 -29.15 -15.72 -25.97
N LEU A 45 -29.29 -15.36 -27.24
CA LEU A 45 -28.76 -16.15 -28.36
C LEU A 45 -27.28 -15.86 -28.60
N MET A 46 -26.83 -14.65 -28.29
CA MET A 46 -25.45 -14.23 -28.50
C MET A 46 -24.50 -14.74 -27.41
N GLU A 47 -24.98 -14.90 -26.18
CA GLU A 47 -24.19 -15.37 -25.04
C GLU A 47 -23.45 -16.71 -25.31
N PRO A 48 -24.12 -17.83 -25.67
CA PRO A 48 -23.43 -19.10 -25.91
C PRO A 48 -22.45 -19.04 -27.09
N ILE A 49 -22.75 -18.23 -28.11
CA ILE A 49 -21.87 -18.00 -29.27
C ILE A 49 -20.58 -17.31 -28.82
N VAL A 50 -20.70 -16.27 -27.99
CA VAL A 50 -19.57 -15.51 -27.48
C VAL A 50 -18.74 -16.34 -26.49
N LEU A 51 -19.38 -17.14 -25.63
CA LEU A 51 -18.68 -18.08 -24.75
C LEU A 51 -17.82 -19.06 -25.58
N LYS A 52 -18.40 -19.67 -26.61
CA LYS A 52 -17.65 -20.60 -27.48
C LYS A 52 -16.57 -19.90 -28.29
N PHE A 53 -16.83 -18.69 -28.77
CA PHE A 53 -15.85 -17.87 -29.45
C PHE A 53 -14.62 -17.57 -28.57
N ILE A 54 -14.84 -17.22 -27.30
CA ILE A 54 -13.77 -16.95 -26.34
C ILE A 54 -12.97 -18.20 -26.02
N GLU A 55 -13.64 -19.35 -25.82
CA GLU A 55 -12.96 -20.64 -25.64
C GLU A 55 -11.95 -20.88 -26.78
N LEU A 56 -12.40 -20.78 -28.03
CA LEU A 56 -11.53 -20.98 -29.19
C LEU A 56 -10.42 -19.92 -29.30
N ALA A 57 -10.71 -18.67 -28.93
CA ALA A 57 -9.73 -17.60 -28.95
C ALA A 57 -8.62 -17.79 -27.91
N VAL A 58 -8.97 -18.28 -26.71
CA VAL A 58 -8.04 -18.64 -25.64
C VAL A 58 -7.17 -19.82 -26.07
N GLU A 59 -7.75 -20.85 -26.67
CA GLU A 59 -7.02 -22.03 -27.12
C GLU A 59 -5.97 -21.72 -28.19
N GLN A 60 -6.32 -20.83 -29.12
CA GLN A 60 -5.41 -20.38 -30.17
C GLN A 60 -4.49 -19.23 -29.72
N ARG A 61 -4.59 -18.76 -28.47
CA ARG A 61 -3.86 -17.59 -27.91
C ARG A 61 -4.08 -16.30 -28.72
N LYS A 62 -5.24 -16.14 -29.37
CA LYS A 62 -5.59 -14.98 -30.21
C LYS A 62 -6.28 -13.88 -29.39
N GLY A 63 -5.55 -13.28 -28.44
CA GLY A 63 -6.10 -12.27 -27.52
C GLY A 63 -6.63 -10.99 -28.19
N LYS A 64 -6.04 -10.57 -29.32
CA LYS A 64 -6.51 -9.39 -30.08
C LYS A 64 -7.92 -9.61 -30.64
N ILE A 65 -8.18 -10.80 -31.18
CA ILE A 65 -9.49 -11.16 -31.73
C ILE A 65 -10.53 -11.24 -30.60
N ALA A 66 -10.17 -11.81 -29.46
CA ALA A 66 -11.01 -11.83 -28.27
C ALA A 66 -11.38 -10.40 -27.81
N LYS A 67 -10.41 -9.48 -27.79
CA LYS A 67 -10.63 -8.05 -27.45
C LYS A 67 -11.66 -7.39 -28.36
N GLU A 68 -11.51 -7.55 -29.68
CA GLU A 68 -12.42 -6.95 -30.67
C GLU A 68 -13.84 -7.50 -30.52
N GLY A 69 -13.98 -8.82 -30.38
CA GLY A 69 -15.27 -9.47 -30.19
C GLY A 69 -15.95 -9.07 -28.88
N LEU A 70 -15.20 -9.01 -27.78
CA LEU A 70 -15.74 -8.56 -26.48
C LEU A 70 -16.14 -7.08 -26.50
N TYR A 71 -15.37 -6.21 -27.16
CA TYR A 71 -15.72 -4.80 -27.30
C TYR A 71 -17.06 -4.62 -28.05
N GLN A 72 -17.26 -5.40 -29.11
CA GLN A 72 -18.52 -5.40 -29.85
C GLN A 72 -19.68 -5.96 -29.03
N TYR A 73 -19.46 -7.07 -28.33
CA TYR A 73 -20.47 -7.67 -27.45
C TYR A 73 -20.89 -6.70 -26.34
N ARG A 74 -19.94 -5.99 -25.74
CA ARG A 74 -20.21 -4.93 -24.76
C ARG A 74 -21.12 -3.84 -25.35
N ASN A 75 -20.83 -3.34 -26.56
CA ASN A 75 -21.66 -2.30 -27.18
C ASN A 75 -23.08 -2.80 -27.49
N THR A 76 -23.21 -4.04 -27.96
CA THR A 76 -24.52 -4.68 -28.17
C THR A 76 -25.30 -4.82 -26.86
N ALA A 77 -24.63 -5.26 -25.79
CA ALA A 77 -25.22 -5.41 -24.46
C ALA A 77 -25.64 -4.06 -23.83
N GLN A 78 -24.91 -2.98 -24.09
CA GLN A 78 -25.25 -1.64 -23.61
C GLN A 78 -26.46 -1.05 -24.32
N ASN A 79 -26.64 -1.33 -25.61
CA ASN A 79 -27.74 -0.79 -26.41
C ASN A 79 -29.06 -1.56 -26.25
N THR A 80 -29.02 -2.77 -25.67
CA THR A 80 -30.21 -3.59 -25.42
C THR A 80 -30.90 -3.13 -24.13
N SER A 81 -32.20 -2.81 -24.21
CA SER A 81 -32.94 -2.17 -23.13
C SER A 81 -33.04 -3.01 -21.85
N VAL A 82 -32.97 -2.32 -20.70
CA VAL A 82 -33.06 -2.88 -19.34
C VAL A 82 -34.30 -3.75 -19.12
N ALA A 83 -35.41 -3.45 -19.79
CA ALA A 83 -36.69 -4.18 -19.68
C ALA A 83 -36.62 -5.68 -20.05
N THR A 84 -35.72 -6.08 -20.96
CA THR A 84 -35.55 -7.52 -21.31
C THR A 84 -34.65 -8.27 -20.32
N ILE A 85 -33.76 -7.56 -19.63
CA ILE A 85 -32.85 -8.11 -18.62
C ILE A 85 -33.59 -8.30 -17.29
N GLU A 86 -34.52 -7.39 -16.95
CA GLU A 86 -35.38 -7.48 -15.76
C GLU A 86 -36.37 -8.66 -15.82
N LEU A 87 -36.86 -9.04 -17.00
CA LEU A 87 -37.75 -10.21 -17.15
C LEU A 87 -36.99 -11.54 -17.04
N ALA A 88 -35.76 -11.63 -17.54
CA ALA A 88 -34.90 -12.80 -17.37
C ALA A 88 -34.41 -12.98 -15.92
N ALA A 89 -34.43 -11.89 -15.14
CA ALA A 89 -34.06 -11.84 -13.74
C ALA A 89 -35.11 -12.40 -12.77
N PHE A 90 -36.37 -12.51 -13.19
CA PHE A 90 -37.47 -12.98 -12.32
C PHE A 90 -37.48 -14.50 -12.10
N SER A 91 -36.69 -15.28 -12.85
CA SER A 91 -36.67 -16.75 -12.76
C SER A 91 -35.55 -17.34 -11.88
N HIS A 92 -34.59 -16.54 -11.41
CA HIS A 92 -33.54 -17.01 -10.50
C HIS A 92 -33.44 -16.09 -9.27
N ALA A 93 -33.85 -16.62 -8.12
CA ALA A 93 -33.79 -15.98 -6.81
C ALA A 93 -32.33 -15.79 -6.33
N LEU A 94 -31.63 -14.77 -6.83
CA LEU A 94 -30.35 -14.28 -6.29
C LEU A 94 -30.24 -12.75 -6.41
N PRO A 95 -29.48 -12.05 -5.53
CA PRO A 95 -29.72 -10.64 -5.20
C PRO A 95 -29.22 -9.59 -6.20
N PHE A 96 -28.91 -9.91 -7.46
CA PHE A 96 -28.34 -8.92 -8.42
C PHE A 96 -28.78 -9.17 -9.87
N PRO A 97 -29.89 -8.55 -10.35
CA PRO A 97 -30.56 -9.03 -11.56
C PRO A 97 -30.24 -8.29 -12.89
N HIS A 98 -29.28 -7.36 -12.95
CA HIS A 98 -29.17 -6.43 -14.10
C HIS A 98 -27.83 -6.42 -14.86
N LEU A 99 -26.94 -7.40 -14.63
CA LEU A 99 -25.54 -7.43 -15.10
C LEU A 99 -25.05 -8.76 -15.73
N LEU A 100 -25.94 -9.74 -15.89
CA LEU A 100 -25.60 -11.16 -16.01
C LEU A 100 -24.75 -11.58 -17.23
N PRO A 101 -25.06 -11.22 -18.51
CA PRO A 101 -24.41 -11.89 -19.64
C PRO A 101 -22.95 -11.47 -19.86
N LEU A 102 -22.66 -10.16 -19.83
CA LEU A 102 -21.29 -9.66 -19.99
C LEU A 102 -20.42 -10.06 -18.79
N GLN A 103 -20.99 -10.10 -17.59
CA GLN A 103 -20.28 -10.56 -16.41
C GLN A 103 -19.89 -12.04 -16.53
N THR A 104 -20.82 -12.90 -16.94
CA THR A 104 -20.55 -14.33 -17.18
C THR A 104 -19.44 -14.51 -18.21
N VAL A 105 -19.54 -13.81 -19.34
CA VAL A 105 -18.57 -13.88 -20.43
C VAL A 105 -17.17 -13.42 -20.01
N VAL A 106 -17.06 -12.30 -19.27
CA VAL A 106 -15.76 -11.79 -18.78
C VAL A 106 -15.15 -12.72 -17.73
N LYS A 107 -15.96 -13.22 -16.79
CA LYS A 107 -15.50 -14.19 -15.78
C LYS A 107 -15.01 -15.48 -16.45
N HIS A 108 -15.78 -16.02 -17.38
CA HIS A 108 -15.40 -17.20 -18.16
C HIS A 108 -14.08 -16.99 -18.91
N PHE A 109 -13.88 -15.81 -19.52
CA PHE A 109 -12.63 -15.50 -20.20
C PHE A 109 -11.41 -15.54 -19.27
N ILE A 110 -11.54 -14.99 -18.07
CA ILE A 110 -10.48 -14.98 -17.05
C ILE A 110 -10.25 -16.40 -16.53
N GLU A 111 -11.31 -17.12 -16.13
CA GLU A 111 -11.24 -18.49 -15.59
C GLU A 111 -10.61 -19.47 -16.60
N LEU A 112 -10.96 -19.37 -17.89
CA LEU A 112 -10.33 -20.16 -18.95
C LEU A 112 -8.84 -19.85 -19.12
N ALA A 113 -8.47 -18.58 -19.07
CA ALA A 113 -7.07 -18.18 -19.19
C ALA A 113 -6.26 -18.66 -17.96
N GLU A 114 -6.82 -18.55 -16.76
CA GLU A 114 -6.23 -19.10 -15.53
C GLU A 114 -6.09 -20.63 -15.58
N ALA A 115 -7.12 -21.34 -16.04
CA ALA A 115 -7.07 -22.79 -16.20
C ALA A 115 -6.00 -23.23 -17.21
N LYS A 116 -5.77 -22.47 -18.29
CA LYS A 116 -4.67 -22.75 -19.23
C LYS A 116 -3.29 -22.47 -18.60
N VAL A 117 -3.14 -21.45 -17.75
CA VAL A 117 -1.91 -21.25 -16.97
C VAL A 117 -1.65 -22.43 -16.04
N GLN A 118 -2.66 -22.88 -15.28
CA GLN A 118 -2.52 -24.02 -14.37
C GLN A 118 -2.14 -25.30 -15.13
N ARG A 119 -2.77 -25.57 -16.27
CA ARG A 119 -2.39 -26.69 -17.15
C ARG A 119 -0.97 -26.56 -17.69
N ALA A 120 -0.51 -25.35 -17.98
CA ALA A 120 0.86 -25.12 -18.43
C ALA A 120 1.88 -25.35 -17.30
N GLN A 121 1.53 -24.99 -16.05
CA GLN A 121 2.36 -25.27 -14.87
C GLN A 121 2.51 -26.77 -14.63
N LEU A 122 1.40 -27.51 -14.65
CA LEU A 122 1.43 -28.98 -14.49
C LEU A 122 2.27 -29.65 -15.57
N LYS A 123 2.20 -29.16 -16.81
CA LYS A 123 3.03 -29.66 -17.92
C LYS A 123 4.51 -29.31 -17.73
N ALA A 124 4.82 -28.10 -17.26
CA ALA A 124 6.20 -27.70 -17.01
C ALA A 124 6.81 -28.53 -15.88
N GLU A 125 6.04 -28.80 -14.82
CA GLU A 125 6.44 -29.65 -13.70
C GLU A 125 6.70 -31.10 -14.14
N GLN A 126 5.81 -31.68 -14.96
CA GLN A 126 6.03 -32.99 -15.57
C GLN A 126 7.32 -33.03 -16.38
N VAL A 127 7.53 -32.05 -17.27
CA VAL A 127 8.75 -31.99 -18.09
C VAL A 127 10.00 -31.82 -17.23
N THR A 128 9.95 -31.07 -16.13
CA THR A 128 11.10 -30.96 -15.22
C THR A 128 11.41 -32.28 -14.53
N LEU A 129 10.39 -33.02 -14.09
CA LEU A 129 10.59 -34.34 -13.46
C LEU A 129 11.19 -35.34 -14.44
N ASP A 130 10.70 -35.35 -15.68
CA ASP A 130 11.23 -36.22 -16.74
C ASP A 130 12.69 -35.87 -17.10
N LEU A 131 13.04 -34.58 -17.09
CA LEU A 131 14.42 -34.14 -17.32
C LEU A 131 15.34 -34.51 -16.15
N ASP A 132 14.91 -34.34 -14.91
CA ASP A 132 15.69 -34.68 -13.73
C ASP A 132 15.97 -36.20 -13.62
N ASP A 133 15.07 -37.06 -14.13
CA ASP A 133 15.31 -38.52 -14.24
C ASP A 133 16.36 -38.87 -15.31
N LEU A 134 16.36 -38.15 -16.44
CA LEU A 134 17.35 -38.30 -17.51
C LEU A 134 18.73 -37.71 -17.16
N GLU A 135 18.79 -36.84 -16.16
CA GLU A 135 20.01 -36.14 -15.71
C GLU A 135 20.99 -37.00 -14.91
N ALA A 136 20.67 -38.27 -14.65
CA ALA A 136 21.67 -39.25 -14.23
C ALA A 136 22.83 -39.40 -15.24
N LEU A 137 22.67 -38.91 -16.47
CA LEU A 137 23.70 -38.85 -17.52
C LEU A 137 24.03 -37.39 -17.84
N GLU A 138 24.96 -36.77 -17.09
CA GLU A 138 25.40 -35.39 -17.32
C GLU A 138 25.88 -35.18 -18.77
N THR A 139 25.08 -34.49 -19.59
CA THR A 139 25.44 -34.18 -20.97
C THR A 139 26.34 -32.95 -21.07
N PRO A 140 27.34 -32.93 -21.98
CA PRO A 140 28.29 -31.83 -22.10
C PRO A 140 27.65 -30.50 -22.50
N GLU A 141 26.53 -30.52 -23.21
CA GLU A 141 25.76 -29.32 -23.56
C GLU A 141 25.20 -28.63 -22.32
N LYS A 142 24.69 -29.39 -21.35
CA LYS A 142 24.13 -28.85 -20.12
C LYS A 142 25.21 -28.24 -19.22
N LEU A 143 26.38 -28.88 -19.13
CA LEU A 143 27.55 -28.36 -18.41
C LEU A 143 28.01 -27.01 -18.99
N MET A 144 27.99 -26.87 -20.32
CA MET A 144 28.33 -25.61 -20.97
C MET A 144 27.31 -24.50 -20.63
N ILE A 145 26.01 -24.79 -20.65
CA ILE A 145 25.00 -23.75 -20.37
C ILE A 145 24.96 -23.39 -18.86
N SER A 146 25.26 -24.32 -17.95
CA SER A 146 25.36 -24.01 -16.50
C SER A 146 26.56 -23.14 -16.15
N THR A 147 27.66 -23.20 -16.91
CA THR A 147 28.81 -22.29 -16.71
C THR A 147 28.56 -20.87 -17.19
N VAL A 148 27.71 -20.68 -18.20
CA VAL A 148 27.39 -19.36 -18.79
C VAL A 148 26.19 -18.71 -18.12
N THR A 149 25.28 -19.50 -17.55
CA THR A 149 24.06 -19.01 -16.89
C THR A 149 23.80 -19.80 -15.62
N SER A 150 23.55 -19.10 -14.51
CA SER A 150 23.15 -19.70 -13.24
C SER A 150 21.70 -20.20 -13.21
N ASP A 151 20.98 -20.12 -14.33
CA ASP A 151 19.55 -20.44 -14.41
C ASP A 151 19.34 -21.96 -14.31
N ALA A 152 18.49 -22.38 -13.37
CA ALA A 152 18.10 -23.77 -13.20
C ALA A 152 17.29 -24.28 -14.41
N ASN A 153 17.28 -25.60 -14.64
CA ASN A 153 16.47 -26.20 -15.71
C ASN A 153 14.98 -25.85 -15.58
N LYS A 154 14.48 -25.83 -14.35
CA LYS A 154 13.11 -25.40 -14.01
C LYS A 154 12.78 -24.00 -14.50
N ASP A 155 13.70 -23.05 -14.36
CA ASP A 155 13.47 -21.68 -14.82
C ASP A 155 13.39 -21.59 -16.35
N ARG A 156 14.11 -22.47 -17.07
CA ARG A 156 14.07 -22.55 -18.54
C ARG A 156 12.77 -23.16 -19.04
N THR A 157 12.32 -24.27 -18.44
CA THR A 157 11.05 -24.91 -18.79
C THR A 157 9.87 -23.98 -18.47
N ASP A 158 9.88 -23.30 -17.33
CA ASP A 158 8.87 -22.32 -16.95
C ASP A 158 8.86 -21.09 -17.89
N ARG A 159 10.04 -20.66 -18.36
CA ARG A 159 10.13 -19.57 -19.34
C ARG A 159 9.60 -19.97 -20.72
N ALA A 160 9.79 -21.23 -21.13
CA ALA A 160 9.31 -21.73 -22.41
C ALA A 160 7.80 -22.04 -22.40
N LEU A 161 7.31 -22.69 -21.34
CA LEU A 161 5.96 -23.24 -21.27
C LEU A 161 4.99 -22.32 -20.52
N VAL A 162 5.36 -21.82 -19.33
CA VAL A 162 4.44 -21.10 -18.43
C VAL A 162 4.38 -19.60 -18.76
N THR A 163 5.53 -18.97 -19.01
CA THR A 163 5.63 -17.52 -19.22
C THR A 163 4.77 -16.98 -20.38
N PRO A 164 4.63 -17.67 -21.53
CA PRO A 164 3.71 -17.24 -22.58
C PRO A 164 2.25 -17.16 -22.12
N TRP A 165 1.81 -18.13 -21.30
CA TRP A 165 0.45 -18.14 -20.74
C TRP A 165 0.26 -17.09 -19.64
N LEU A 166 1.29 -16.81 -18.83
CA LEU A 166 1.24 -15.71 -17.87
C LEU A 166 1.13 -14.34 -18.57
N LYS A 167 1.87 -14.12 -19.66
CA LYS A 167 1.74 -12.91 -20.49
C LYS A 167 0.35 -12.80 -21.11
N PHE A 168 -0.19 -13.91 -21.61
CA PHE A 168 -1.54 -13.97 -22.16
C PHE A 168 -2.60 -13.63 -21.09
N LEU A 169 -2.51 -14.24 -19.90
CA LEU A 169 -3.41 -13.97 -18.77
C LEU A 169 -3.36 -12.51 -18.32
N TRP A 170 -2.17 -11.92 -18.25
CA TRP A 170 -2.02 -10.48 -17.98
C TRP A 170 -2.74 -9.61 -19.04
N GLU A 171 -2.52 -9.89 -20.33
CA GLU A 171 -3.19 -9.15 -21.40
C GLU A 171 -4.71 -9.38 -21.41
N THR A 172 -5.18 -10.54 -20.94
CA THR A 172 -6.60 -10.81 -20.68
C THR A 172 -7.17 -9.88 -19.60
N TYR A 173 -6.54 -9.79 -18.42
CA TYR A 173 -6.98 -8.85 -17.38
C TYR A 173 -6.97 -7.41 -17.86
N ARG A 174 -5.89 -6.99 -18.53
CA ARG A 174 -5.78 -5.65 -19.11
C ARG A 174 -6.92 -5.36 -20.08
N THR A 175 -7.21 -6.31 -20.98
CA THR A 175 -8.28 -6.19 -21.97
C THR A 175 -9.65 -6.09 -21.29
N CYS A 176 -9.92 -6.91 -20.28
CA CYS A 176 -11.15 -6.84 -19.51
C CYS A 176 -11.31 -5.47 -18.83
N LEU A 177 -10.25 -4.96 -18.17
CA LEU A 177 -10.28 -3.63 -17.55
C LEU A 177 -10.49 -2.50 -18.56
N ASP A 178 -9.86 -2.56 -19.73
CA ASP A 178 -10.06 -1.59 -20.83
C ASP A 178 -11.51 -1.58 -21.33
N ILE A 179 -12.15 -2.74 -21.41
CA ILE A 179 -13.55 -2.89 -21.88
C ILE A 179 -14.54 -2.39 -20.82
N LEU A 180 -14.27 -2.65 -19.55
CA LEU A 180 -15.18 -2.34 -18.44
C LEU A 180 -15.08 -0.88 -17.94
N ARG A 181 -14.05 -0.13 -18.36
CA ARG A 181 -13.80 1.24 -17.88
C ARG A 181 -14.96 2.21 -18.14
N ASN A 182 -15.03 3.25 -17.30
CA ASN A 182 -15.91 4.42 -17.42
C ASN A 182 -17.39 4.07 -17.62
N ASN A 183 -17.88 3.03 -16.96
CA ASN A 183 -19.30 2.70 -16.97
C ASN A 183 -19.80 2.42 -15.56
N ALA A 184 -20.78 3.22 -15.09
CA ALA A 184 -21.32 3.11 -13.75
C ALA A 184 -21.95 1.73 -13.44
N ARG A 185 -22.60 1.09 -14.42
CA ARG A 185 -23.23 -0.23 -14.23
C ARG A 185 -22.20 -1.35 -14.10
N LEU A 186 -21.09 -1.26 -14.83
CA LEU A 186 -20.04 -2.30 -14.87
C LEU A 186 -18.95 -2.13 -13.81
N GLU A 187 -19.05 -1.08 -12.99
CA GLU A 187 -18.01 -0.71 -12.05
C GLU A 187 -17.74 -1.81 -11.00
N GLY A 188 -18.78 -2.53 -10.52
CA GLY A 188 -18.58 -3.66 -9.59
C GLY A 188 -17.72 -4.78 -10.19
N LEU A 189 -17.95 -5.11 -11.46
CA LEU A 189 -17.15 -6.11 -12.18
C LEU A 189 -15.74 -5.59 -12.46
N TYR A 190 -15.60 -4.32 -12.81
CA TYR A 190 -14.30 -3.67 -13.01
C TYR A 190 -13.43 -3.77 -11.75
N GLN A 191 -13.95 -3.42 -10.57
CA GLN A 191 -13.18 -3.51 -9.33
C GLN A 191 -12.83 -4.96 -8.97
N THR A 192 -13.77 -5.89 -9.13
CA THR A 192 -13.50 -7.33 -8.89
C THR A 192 -12.37 -7.84 -9.80
N THR A 193 -12.40 -7.46 -11.08
CA THR A 193 -11.36 -7.82 -12.05
C THR A 193 -10.01 -7.19 -11.67
N ALA A 194 -10.01 -5.94 -11.19
CA ALA A 194 -8.80 -5.28 -10.72
C ALA A 194 -8.21 -5.98 -9.49
N HIS A 195 -9.05 -6.40 -8.53
CA HIS A 195 -8.62 -7.19 -7.37
C HIS A 195 -7.98 -8.52 -7.77
N GLN A 196 -8.60 -9.26 -8.70
CA GLN A 196 -8.02 -10.49 -9.25
C GLN A 196 -6.68 -10.23 -9.95
N ALA A 197 -6.56 -9.15 -10.72
CA ALA A 197 -5.30 -8.78 -11.37
C ALA A 197 -4.17 -8.47 -10.38
N PHE A 198 -4.49 -7.85 -9.23
CA PHE A 198 -3.51 -7.67 -8.14
C PHE A 198 -3.11 -9.00 -7.50
N GLN A 199 -4.07 -9.90 -7.24
CA GLN A 199 -3.78 -11.25 -6.73
C GLN A 199 -2.92 -12.06 -7.70
N PHE A 200 -3.15 -11.93 -9.00
CA PHE A 200 -2.30 -12.50 -10.04
C PHE A 200 -0.85 -11.97 -9.93
N CYS A 201 -0.67 -10.66 -9.77
CA CYS A 201 0.67 -10.07 -9.65
C CYS A 201 1.40 -10.58 -8.40
N LEU A 202 0.68 -10.75 -7.29
CA LEU A 202 1.22 -11.29 -6.04
C LEU A 202 1.59 -12.76 -6.17
N ARG A 203 0.66 -13.59 -6.66
CA ARG A 203 0.84 -15.05 -6.79
C ARG A 203 2.04 -15.43 -7.65
N TYR A 204 2.32 -14.66 -8.71
CA TYR A 204 3.41 -14.94 -9.65
C TYR A 204 4.61 -13.97 -9.52
N GLY A 205 4.64 -13.11 -8.50
CA GLY A 205 5.75 -12.16 -8.27
C GLY A 205 6.01 -11.18 -9.43
N ARG A 206 4.98 -10.83 -10.21
CA ARG A 206 5.10 -10.07 -11.46
C ARG A 206 5.16 -8.56 -11.22
N LYS A 207 6.33 -8.06 -10.81
CA LYS A 207 6.55 -6.64 -10.47
C LYS A 207 6.36 -5.68 -11.65
N ALA A 208 6.70 -6.09 -12.88
CA ALA A 208 6.60 -5.20 -14.06
C ALA A 208 5.14 -4.97 -14.48
N GLU A 209 4.35 -6.04 -14.54
CA GLU A 209 2.91 -6.00 -14.82
C GLU A 209 2.15 -5.24 -13.74
N TYR A 210 2.54 -5.40 -12.46
CA TYR A 210 1.98 -4.63 -11.36
C TYR A 210 2.12 -3.10 -11.56
N ARG A 211 3.30 -2.61 -11.96
CA ARG A 211 3.50 -1.17 -12.26
C ARG A 211 2.59 -0.71 -13.40
N ARG A 212 2.50 -1.50 -14.48
CA ARG A 212 1.63 -1.21 -15.62
C ARG A 212 0.16 -1.18 -15.22
N LEU A 213 -0.27 -2.08 -14.33
CA LEU A 213 -1.63 -2.09 -13.77
C LEU A 213 -1.92 -0.79 -13.01
N CYS A 214 -0.99 -0.37 -12.14
CA CYS A 214 -1.15 0.87 -11.38
C CYS A 214 -1.29 2.10 -12.29
N ASP A 215 -0.45 2.22 -13.32
CA ASP A 215 -0.54 3.32 -14.29
C ASP A 215 -1.84 3.25 -15.12
N LEU A 216 -2.29 2.06 -15.50
CA LEU A 216 -3.58 1.86 -16.18
C LEU A 216 -4.75 2.33 -15.31
N LEU A 217 -4.78 1.96 -14.03
CA LEU A 217 -5.84 2.37 -13.12
C LEU A 217 -5.85 3.88 -12.85
N ARG A 218 -4.68 4.53 -12.82
CA ARG A 218 -4.55 6.00 -12.73
C ARG A 218 -5.11 6.67 -13.98
N ASN A 219 -4.75 6.17 -15.16
CA ASN A 219 -5.27 6.67 -16.43
C ASN A 219 -6.78 6.52 -16.55
N HIS A 220 -7.34 5.42 -16.05
CA HIS A 220 -8.80 5.23 -15.98
C HIS A 220 -9.45 6.23 -15.04
N LEU A 221 -8.88 6.47 -13.85
CA LEU A 221 -9.40 7.47 -12.92
C LEU A 221 -9.35 8.89 -13.48
N LEU A 222 -8.26 9.26 -14.15
CA LEU A 222 -8.15 10.54 -14.87
C LEU A 222 -9.16 10.65 -16.02
N SER A 223 -9.54 9.53 -16.63
CA SER A 223 -10.54 9.52 -17.69
C SER A 223 -11.96 9.73 -17.16
N ILE A 224 -12.26 9.29 -15.93
CA ILE A 224 -13.57 9.51 -15.30
C ILE A 224 -13.87 11.01 -15.19
N SER A 225 -12.90 11.83 -14.78
CA SER A 225 -13.10 13.29 -14.68
C SER A 225 -13.23 13.98 -16.04
N ARG A 226 -12.54 13.49 -17.07
CA ARG A 226 -12.59 14.04 -18.44
C ARG A 226 -13.91 13.73 -19.16
N TYR A 227 -14.50 12.57 -18.91
CA TYR A 227 -15.69 12.08 -19.62
C TYR A 227 -16.96 12.05 -18.75
N SER A 228 -17.05 12.93 -17.76
CA SER A 228 -18.17 12.99 -16.80
C SER A 228 -19.54 13.29 -17.43
N HIS A 229 -19.58 13.88 -18.63
CA HIS A 229 -20.80 14.27 -19.34
C HIS A 229 -21.49 13.10 -20.08
N GLN A 230 -20.89 11.91 -20.14
CA GLN A 230 -21.47 10.77 -20.85
C GLN A 230 -22.62 10.13 -20.06
N ALA A 231 -23.66 9.63 -20.74
CA ALA A 231 -24.90 9.11 -20.13
C ALA A 231 -24.69 7.95 -19.11
N TYR A 232 -23.61 7.18 -19.22
CA TYR A 232 -23.27 6.10 -18.29
C TYR A 232 -21.95 6.35 -17.54
N ALA A 233 -21.51 7.61 -17.46
CA ALA A 233 -20.28 7.99 -16.79
C ALA A 233 -20.33 7.65 -15.29
N VAL A 234 -19.18 7.25 -14.75
CA VAL A 234 -19.01 7.01 -13.31
C VAL A 234 -19.02 8.35 -12.58
N ASN A 235 -19.85 8.49 -11.55
CA ASN A 235 -19.91 9.70 -10.74
C ASN A 235 -19.14 9.52 -9.44
N LEU A 236 -17.99 10.20 -9.29
CA LEU A 236 -17.18 10.17 -8.07
C LEU A 236 -17.83 10.92 -6.89
N GLY A 237 -18.91 11.66 -7.12
CA GLY A 237 -19.74 12.22 -6.06
C GLY A 237 -20.62 11.19 -5.36
N ASP A 238 -20.88 10.04 -6.00
CA ASP A 238 -21.61 8.94 -5.39
C ASP A 238 -20.74 8.25 -4.32
N PRO A 239 -21.19 8.18 -3.05
CA PRO A 239 -20.39 7.61 -1.98
C PRO A 239 -20.10 6.12 -2.15
N GLU A 240 -20.98 5.35 -2.82
CA GLU A 240 -20.75 3.92 -3.04
C GLU A 240 -19.70 3.67 -4.13
N SER A 241 -19.74 4.43 -5.22
CA SER A 241 -18.70 4.43 -6.25
C SER A 241 -17.34 4.84 -5.67
N LEU A 242 -17.31 5.93 -4.91
CA LEU A 242 -16.06 6.40 -4.31
C LEU A 242 -15.47 5.38 -3.33
N GLN A 243 -16.31 4.75 -2.51
CA GLN A 243 -15.88 3.69 -1.59
C GLN A 243 -15.26 2.51 -2.34
N ARG A 244 -15.87 2.08 -3.45
CA ARG A 244 -15.34 1.00 -4.30
C ARG A 244 -13.96 1.32 -4.88
N HIS A 245 -13.75 2.57 -5.29
CA HIS A 245 -12.43 3.05 -5.74
C HIS A 245 -11.42 3.09 -4.60
N LEU A 246 -11.81 3.53 -3.41
CA LEU A 246 -10.95 3.52 -2.23
C LEU A 246 -10.53 2.09 -1.84
N ASP A 247 -11.48 1.15 -1.79
CA ASP A 247 -11.21 -0.25 -1.46
C ASP A 247 -10.17 -0.85 -2.42
N THR A 248 -10.31 -0.57 -3.72
CA THR A 248 -9.36 -1.01 -4.76
C THR A 248 -7.97 -0.40 -4.58
N ARG A 249 -7.88 0.88 -4.18
CA ARG A 249 -6.60 1.57 -3.94
C ARG A 249 -5.93 1.11 -2.64
N PHE A 250 -6.69 0.75 -1.62
CA PHE A 250 -6.14 0.11 -0.41
C PHE A 250 -5.57 -1.27 -0.72
N LEU A 251 -6.26 -2.06 -1.54
CA LEU A 251 -5.73 -3.35 -1.99
C LEU A 251 -4.47 -3.18 -2.84
N GLN A 252 -4.44 -2.16 -3.72
CA GLN A 252 -3.23 -1.76 -4.45
C GLN A 252 -2.07 -1.48 -3.47
N LEU A 253 -2.28 -0.64 -2.46
CA LEU A 253 -1.25 -0.31 -1.47
C LEU A 253 -0.70 -1.55 -0.74
N ASN A 254 -1.59 -2.46 -0.30
CA ASN A 254 -1.19 -3.69 0.38
C ASN A 254 -0.33 -4.57 -0.54
N ALA A 255 -0.78 -4.77 -1.78
CA ALA A 255 -0.04 -5.55 -2.77
C ALA A 255 1.33 -4.92 -3.11
N ALA A 256 1.43 -3.59 -3.13
CA ALA A 256 2.72 -2.90 -3.32
C ALA A 256 3.66 -3.16 -2.14
N SER A 257 3.13 -3.15 -0.91
CA SER A 257 3.91 -3.43 0.30
C SER A 257 4.42 -4.87 0.32
N GLU A 258 3.60 -5.84 -0.06
CA GLU A 258 3.99 -7.27 -0.13
C GLU A 258 5.04 -7.54 -1.23
N LEU A 259 4.97 -6.83 -2.37
CA LEU A 259 5.98 -6.90 -3.43
C LEU A 259 7.23 -6.05 -3.17
N GLU A 260 7.26 -5.32 -2.05
CA GLU A 260 8.30 -4.38 -1.64
C GLU A 260 8.57 -3.28 -2.69
N LEU A 261 7.52 -2.87 -3.41
CA LEU A 261 7.58 -1.80 -4.41
C LEU A 261 7.35 -0.44 -3.75
N TRP A 262 8.29 0.01 -2.93
CA TRP A 262 8.14 1.21 -2.08
C TRP A 262 7.79 2.49 -2.84
N GLN A 263 8.34 2.69 -4.05
CA GLN A 263 8.00 3.85 -4.88
C GLN A 263 6.54 3.81 -5.37
N GLU A 264 6.04 2.64 -5.80
CA GLU A 264 4.63 2.50 -6.18
C GLU A 264 3.70 2.52 -4.99
N ALA A 265 4.13 1.99 -3.84
CA ALA A 265 3.39 2.11 -2.58
C ALA A 265 3.19 3.59 -2.22
N PHE A 266 4.25 4.40 -2.32
CA PHE A 266 4.17 5.85 -2.10
C PHE A 266 3.21 6.52 -3.10
N ARG A 267 3.33 6.26 -4.41
CA ARG A 267 2.38 6.80 -5.40
C ARG A 267 0.93 6.39 -5.11
N SER A 268 0.71 5.17 -4.62
CA SER A 268 -0.62 4.66 -4.26
C SER A 268 -1.19 5.36 -3.03
N VAL A 269 -0.35 5.72 -2.05
CA VAL A 269 -0.74 6.57 -0.90
C VAL A 269 -1.25 7.93 -1.38
N GLU A 270 -0.61 8.53 -2.38
CA GLU A 270 -1.06 9.81 -2.95
C GLU A 270 -2.41 9.68 -3.67
N ASP A 271 -2.59 8.59 -4.42
CA ASP A 271 -3.87 8.29 -5.05
C ASP A 271 -4.99 8.16 -4.01
N ILE A 272 -4.72 7.46 -2.89
CA ILE A 272 -5.66 7.35 -1.77
C ILE A 272 -5.94 8.73 -1.18
N HIS A 273 -4.91 9.51 -0.84
CA HIS A 273 -5.07 10.82 -0.23
C HIS A 273 -5.94 11.76 -1.10
N ASN A 274 -5.70 11.78 -2.41
CA ASN A 274 -6.49 12.57 -3.36
C ASN A 274 -7.96 12.13 -3.37
N LEU A 275 -8.25 10.82 -3.37
CA LEU A 275 -9.61 10.30 -3.29
C LEU A 275 -10.28 10.59 -1.94
N LEU A 276 -9.51 10.56 -0.84
CA LEU A 276 -10.01 10.95 0.49
C LEU A 276 -10.38 12.43 0.54
N GLY A 277 -9.65 13.29 -0.17
CA GLY A 277 -10.01 14.71 -0.33
C GLY A 277 -11.30 14.95 -1.10
N LEU A 278 -11.66 14.04 -2.03
CA LEU A 278 -12.94 14.07 -2.74
C LEU A 278 -14.09 13.52 -1.91
N SER A 279 -13.80 12.61 -0.96
CA SER A 279 -14.81 11.99 -0.09
C SER A 279 -15.31 12.95 0.98
N LYS A 280 -16.63 13.06 1.10
CA LYS A 280 -17.28 13.68 2.26
C LYS A 280 -17.52 12.69 3.41
N LYS A 281 -17.47 11.38 3.14
CA LYS A 281 -17.71 10.33 4.15
C LYS A 281 -16.40 9.91 4.83
N PRO A 282 -16.41 9.69 6.16
CA PRO A 282 -15.24 9.19 6.87
C PRO A 282 -14.91 7.75 6.45
N VAL A 283 -13.62 7.45 6.32
CA VAL A 283 -13.11 6.12 5.96
C VAL A 283 -13.33 5.14 7.09
N LYS A 284 -13.48 3.85 6.76
CA LYS A 284 -13.49 2.77 7.75
C LYS A 284 -12.19 2.79 8.57
N PRO A 285 -12.25 2.79 9.92
CA PRO A 285 -11.07 2.90 10.78
C PRO A 285 -9.99 1.85 10.53
N LEU A 286 -10.39 0.61 10.20
CA LEU A 286 -9.45 -0.48 9.91
C LEU A 286 -8.58 -0.20 8.68
N MET A 287 -9.17 0.35 7.61
CA MET A 287 -8.41 0.70 6.41
C MET A 287 -7.48 1.88 6.67
N GLN A 288 -7.93 2.84 7.48
CA GLN A 288 -7.13 3.99 7.89
C GLN A 288 -5.96 3.59 8.81
N ALA A 289 -6.10 2.52 9.59
CA ALA A 289 -5.01 1.96 10.38
C ALA A 289 -3.89 1.41 9.50
N ASN A 290 -4.25 0.52 8.58
CA ASN A 290 -3.30 -0.06 7.62
C ASN A 290 -2.64 1.01 6.72
N TYR A 291 -3.39 2.06 6.34
CA TYR A 291 -2.83 3.24 5.67
C TYR A 291 -1.65 3.85 6.43
N TYR A 292 -1.83 4.19 7.71
CA TYR A 292 -0.78 4.82 8.51
C TYR A 292 0.34 3.86 8.85
N GLU A 293 0.05 2.58 9.05
CA GLU A 293 1.07 1.54 9.26
C GLU A 293 1.98 1.41 8.04
N THR A 294 1.41 1.26 6.85
CA THR A 294 2.17 1.17 5.60
C THR A 294 2.94 2.46 5.33
N LEU A 295 2.33 3.62 5.60
CA LEU A 295 2.99 4.91 5.47
C LEU A 295 4.19 5.06 6.43
N ALA A 296 4.09 4.55 7.65
CA ALA A 296 5.22 4.50 8.58
C ALA A 296 6.35 3.64 8.02
N LYS A 297 6.05 2.45 7.45
CA LYS A 297 7.06 1.59 6.80
C LYS A 297 7.73 2.29 5.62
N ILE A 298 6.97 2.97 4.76
CA ILE A 298 7.52 3.75 3.62
C ILE A 298 8.47 4.85 4.09
N PHE A 299 8.12 5.59 5.15
CA PHE A 299 9.00 6.64 5.65
C PHE A 299 10.27 6.11 6.31
N LEU A 300 10.23 4.90 6.88
CA LEU A 300 11.40 4.25 7.44
C LEU A 300 12.37 3.84 6.32
N THR A 301 11.88 3.22 5.26
CA THR A 301 12.72 2.82 4.10
C THR A 301 13.28 4.02 3.35
N ALA A 302 12.58 5.16 3.38
CA ALA A 302 13.05 6.43 2.84
C ALA A 302 13.97 7.23 3.80
N GLU A 303 14.36 6.66 4.95
CA GLU A 303 15.20 7.29 5.99
C GLU A 303 14.66 8.62 6.56
N ASN A 304 13.34 8.85 6.45
CA ASN A 304 12.68 10.06 6.93
C ASN A 304 12.03 9.85 8.31
N LEU A 305 12.85 9.78 9.35
CA LEU A 305 12.42 9.47 10.72
C LEU A 305 11.39 10.46 11.31
N LEU A 306 11.43 11.73 10.88
CA LEU A 306 10.47 12.74 11.31
C LEU A 306 9.04 12.42 10.88
N PHE A 307 8.86 12.08 9.61
CA PHE A 307 7.54 11.74 9.05
C PHE A 307 7.11 10.33 9.46
N HIS A 308 8.07 9.42 9.65
CA HIS A 308 7.85 8.11 10.23
C HIS A 308 7.23 8.20 11.64
N SER A 309 7.82 9.01 12.54
CA SER A 309 7.28 9.23 13.88
C SER A 309 5.91 9.91 13.85
N ALA A 310 5.71 10.88 12.95
CA ALA A 310 4.40 11.53 12.76
C ALA A 310 3.32 10.55 12.26
N ALA A 311 3.67 9.59 11.41
CA ALA A 311 2.78 8.52 10.97
C ALA A 311 2.38 7.60 12.13
N TRP A 312 3.34 7.17 12.95
CA TRP A 312 3.05 6.39 14.16
C TRP A 312 2.17 7.14 15.15
N ASN A 313 2.37 8.45 15.33
CA ASN A 313 1.49 9.26 16.16
C ASN A 313 0.04 9.23 15.65
N LYS A 314 -0.16 9.45 14.35
CA LYS A 314 -1.49 9.38 13.72
C LYS A 314 -2.13 8.00 13.89
N TYR A 315 -1.34 6.95 13.72
CA TYR A 315 -1.82 5.58 13.90
C TYR A 315 -2.22 5.29 15.35
N TYR A 316 -1.36 5.64 16.31
CA TYR A 316 -1.64 5.50 17.73
C TYR A 316 -2.89 6.30 18.14
N MET A 317 -3.03 7.54 17.68
CA MET A 317 -4.23 8.37 17.92
C MET A 317 -5.49 7.73 17.35
N LEU A 318 -5.41 7.08 16.18
CA LEU A 318 -6.53 6.37 15.57
C LEU A 318 -6.95 5.15 16.40
N VAL A 319 -5.98 4.30 16.77
CA VAL A 319 -6.22 3.10 17.60
C VAL A 319 -6.79 3.49 18.97
N LYS A 320 -6.28 4.57 19.57
CA LYS A 320 -6.79 5.11 20.83
C LYS A 320 -8.24 5.58 20.70
N ARG A 321 -8.56 6.31 19.62
CA ARG A 321 -9.93 6.81 19.35
C ARG A 321 -10.93 5.70 19.09
N HIS A 322 -10.48 4.61 18.46
CA HIS A 322 -11.30 3.45 18.12
C HIS A 322 -10.90 2.19 18.90
N SER A 323 -10.57 2.35 20.18
CA SER A 323 -10.06 1.27 21.03
C SER A 323 -10.98 0.04 21.07
N ALA A 324 -12.30 0.25 21.10
CA ALA A 324 -13.29 -0.82 21.13
C ALA A 324 -13.29 -1.74 19.90
N LYS A 325 -12.78 -1.29 18.75
CA LYS A 325 -12.76 -2.07 17.49
C LYS A 325 -11.36 -2.48 17.05
N LEU A 326 -10.33 -1.74 17.47
CA LEU A 326 -9.00 -1.81 16.87
C LEU A 326 -7.87 -2.08 17.87
N GLY A 327 -8.09 -1.93 19.18
CA GLY A 327 -6.98 -1.85 20.13
C GLY A 327 -7.18 -2.65 21.40
N SER A 328 -6.44 -3.75 21.52
CA SER A 328 -6.12 -4.32 22.83
C SER A 328 -5.27 -3.33 23.63
N PRO A 329 -5.28 -3.38 24.98
CA PRO A 329 -4.44 -2.51 25.80
C PRO A 329 -2.95 -2.73 25.55
N GLU A 330 -2.54 -3.95 25.19
CA GLU A 330 -1.17 -4.31 24.84
C GLU A 330 -0.71 -3.68 23.52
N GLU A 331 -1.57 -3.70 22.50
CA GLU A 331 -1.26 -3.09 21.20
C GLU A 331 -1.12 -1.57 21.33
N GLN A 332 -1.94 -0.93 22.18
CA GLN A 332 -1.77 0.49 22.49
C GLN A 332 -0.43 0.79 23.17
N GLN A 333 0.04 -0.09 24.05
CA GLN A 333 1.35 0.05 24.70
C GLN A 333 2.49 -0.13 23.69
N ARG A 334 2.39 -1.12 22.79
CA ARG A 334 3.36 -1.35 21.71
C ARG A 334 3.48 -0.14 20.80
N LEU A 335 2.36 0.38 20.29
CA LEU A 335 2.33 1.54 19.40
C LEU A 335 2.80 2.82 20.08
N ALA A 336 2.44 3.03 21.35
CA ALA A 336 2.93 4.16 22.14
C ALA A 336 4.46 4.12 22.27
N SER A 337 5.01 2.93 22.51
CA SER A 337 6.45 2.69 22.67
C SER A 337 7.20 2.94 21.36
N LEU A 338 6.68 2.43 20.23
CA LEU A 338 7.22 2.70 18.88
C LEU A 338 7.18 4.19 18.53
N PHE A 339 6.08 4.87 18.82
CA PHE A 339 5.97 6.31 18.58
C PHE A 339 7.01 7.10 19.40
N LEU A 340 7.14 6.83 20.71
CA LEU A 340 8.10 7.55 21.55
C LEU A 340 9.54 7.29 21.11
N LEU A 341 9.89 6.02 20.87
CA LEU A 341 11.23 5.64 20.44
C LEU A 341 11.59 6.28 19.10
N SER A 342 10.69 6.23 18.11
CA SER A 342 10.88 6.88 16.82
C SER A 342 11.02 8.41 16.94
N ALA A 343 10.30 9.05 17.87
CA ALA A 343 10.41 10.49 18.12
C ALA A 343 11.76 10.88 18.76
N LEU A 344 12.26 10.06 19.70
CA LEU A 344 13.56 10.26 20.35
C LEU A 344 14.73 10.07 19.37
N ALA A 345 14.60 9.11 18.45
CA ALA A 345 15.57 8.76 17.43
C ALA A 345 15.73 9.81 16.31
N ILE A 346 14.89 10.86 16.26
CA ILE A 346 14.99 11.92 15.24
C ILE A 346 16.29 12.74 15.46
N PRO A 347 17.16 12.85 14.44
CA PRO A 347 18.38 13.65 14.51
C PRO A 347 18.10 15.12 14.89
N ILE A 348 18.90 15.67 15.80
CA ILE A 348 18.74 17.05 16.29
C ILE A 348 19.30 18.06 15.29
N ILE A 349 20.39 17.70 14.63
CA ILE A 349 21.01 18.51 13.58
C ILE A 349 20.58 17.91 12.24
N SER A 350 19.75 18.62 11.50
CA SER A 350 19.37 18.20 10.15
C SER A 350 20.51 18.54 9.18
N PRO A 351 21.10 17.56 8.48
CA PRO A 351 22.15 17.81 7.48
C PRO A 351 21.64 18.65 6.29
N SER A 352 20.32 18.76 6.11
CA SER A 352 19.69 19.53 5.02
C SER A 352 19.95 21.04 5.07
N LYS A 353 20.31 21.60 6.23
CA LYS A 353 20.62 23.04 6.35
C LYS A 353 21.95 23.44 5.69
N SER A 354 22.78 22.48 5.29
CA SER A 354 24.08 22.73 4.65
C SER A 354 24.04 22.71 3.11
N ARG A 355 22.85 22.53 2.50
CA ARG A 355 22.67 22.53 1.04
C ARG A 355 22.23 23.93 0.56
N GLY A 356 22.87 24.43 -0.50
CA GLY A 356 22.74 25.83 -0.97
C GLY A 356 21.32 26.31 -1.30
N TYR A 357 21.15 27.63 -1.38
CA TYR A 357 19.85 28.33 -1.47
C TYR A 357 18.87 27.78 -2.52
N MET A 358 19.32 27.35 -3.71
CA MET A 358 18.43 26.80 -4.75
C MET A 358 17.82 25.42 -4.39
N GLN A 359 18.48 24.62 -3.53
CA GLN A 359 17.95 23.32 -3.09
C GLN A 359 16.95 23.42 -1.94
N MET A 360 16.84 24.58 -1.28
CA MET A 360 15.95 24.75 -0.13
C MET A 360 14.48 24.81 -0.54
N ASP A 361 14.13 25.43 -1.67
CA ASP A 361 12.72 25.61 -2.05
C ASP A 361 12.06 24.32 -2.57
N GLU A 362 12.79 23.49 -3.32
CA GLU A 362 12.32 22.14 -3.66
C GLU A 362 12.10 21.28 -2.41
N SER A 363 13.01 21.39 -1.43
CA SER A 363 12.91 20.63 -0.19
C SER A 363 11.68 21.04 0.61
N LYS A 364 11.28 22.32 0.60
CA LYS A 364 10.06 22.79 1.27
C LYS A 364 8.80 22.23 0.61
N TYR A 365 8.71 22.24 -0.72
CA TYR A 365 7.56 21.68 -1.44
C TYR A 365 7.39 20.18 -1.18
N LYS A 366 8.49 19.41 -1.25
CA LYS A 366 8.51 17.98 -0.90
C LYS A 366 8.02 17.76 0.54
N THR A 367 8.54 18.53 1.50
CA THR A 367 8.14 18.46 2.91
C THR A 367 6.65 18.77 3.12
N ARG A 368 6.12 19.77 2.39
CA ARG A 368 4.70 20.13 2.47
C ARG A 368 3.80 19.03 1.91
N ARG A 369 4.14 18.48 0.74
CA ARG A 369 3.47 17.33 0.14
C ARG A 369 3.39 16.14 1.11
N LEU A 370 4.49 15.81 1.79
CA LEU A 370 4.51 14.76 2.82
C LEU A 370 3.64 15.07 4.04
N THR A 371 3.56 16.34 4.43
CA THR A 371 2.72 16.81 5.54
C THR A 371 1.24 16.64 5.21
N ASP A 372 0.86 16.97 3.97
CA ASP A 372 -0.53 16.88 3.50
C ASP A 372 -0.99 15.40 3.47
N LEU A 373 -0.13 14.45 3.07
CA LEU A 373 -0.43 13.01 3.09
C LEU A 373 -0.79 12.45 4.48
N LEU A 374 -0.21 13.01 5.54
CA LEU A 374 -0.54 12.66 6.93
C LEU A 374 -1.77 13.40 7.47
N SER A 375 -2.42 14.20 6.62
CA SER A 375 -3.52 15.10 7.01
C SER A 375 -3.10 16.01 8.18
N LEU A 376 -1.89 16.55 8.12
CA LEU A 376 -1.36 17.51 9.09
C LEU A 376 -1.48 18.93 8.52
N SER A 377 -1.93 19.87 9.35
CA SER A 377 -2.03 21.29 8.92
C SER A 377 -0.67 21.99 8.87
N ARG A 378 0.23 21.60 9.77
CA ARG A 378 1.57 22.18 9.94
C ARG A 378 2.62 21.09 9.80
N ILE A 379 3.78 21.48 9.28
CA ILE A 379 4.93 20.60 9.14
C ILE A 379 5.31 20.09 10.54
N PRO A 380 5.42 18.76 10.75
CA PRO A 380 5.81 18.23 12.03
C PRO A 380 7.22 18.66 12.39
N THR A 381 7.47 18.89 13.68
CA THR A 381 8.82 19.17 14.20
C THR A 381 9.12 18.20 15.32
N ARG A 382 10.39 17.86 15.53
CA ARG A 382 10.81 16.96 16.64
C ARG A 382 10.25 17.42 17.99
N ALA A 383 10.42 18.71 18.31
CA ALA A 383 9.89 19.29 19.53
C ALA A 383 8.35 19.23 19.59
N GLY A 384 7.67 19.43 18.46
CA GLY A 384 6.21 19.29 18.37
C GLY A 384 5.73 17.87 18.66
N LEU A 385 6.38 16.86 18.08
CA LEU A 385 6.03 15.45 18.29
C LEU A 385 6.29 14.99 19.73
N LEU A 386 7.45 15.36 20.31
CA LEU A 386 7.74 15.08 21.71
C LEU A 386 6.75 15.79 22.65
N LYS A 387 6.36 17.02 22.31
CA LYS A 387 5.31 17.73 23.03
C LYS A 387 3.97 17.01 22.93
N GLU A 388 3.59 16.48 21.78
CA GLU A 388 2.37 15.70 21.60
C GLU A 388 2.40 14.34 22.35
N ALA A 389 3.58 13.75 22.55
CA ALA A 389 3.73 12.55 23.38
C ALA A 389 3.49 12.81 24.88
N VAL A 390 3.91 13.98 25.36
CA VAL A 390 3.91 14.37 26.77
C VAL A 390 2.62 15.07 27.18
N TRP A 391 2.11 15.97 26.34
CA TRP A 391 0.97 16.83 26.63
C TRP A 391 -0.31 16.20 26.05
N PRO A 392 -1.41 16.18 26.83
CA PRO A 392 -2.68 15.63 26.37
C PRO A 392 -3.22 16.48 25.22
N GLU A 393 -4.09 15.87 24.41
CA GLU A 393 -4.78 16.51 23.28
C GLU A 393 -5.25 17.93 23.63
N ARG A 394 -5.33 18.78 22.60
CA ARG A 394 -5.73 20.21 22.56
C ARG A 394 -7.07 20.57 23.22
N VAL A 395 -7.55 19.83 24.22
CA VAL A 395 -8.54 20.27 25.20
C VAL A 395 -7.88 21.31 26.10
N GLY A 396 -7.87 22.56 25.62
CA GLY A 396 -7.75 23.70 26.50
C GLY A 396 -6.63 24.69 26.23
N SER A 397 -6.10 24.89 25.02
CA SER A 397 -5.30 26.12 24.78
C SER A 397 -6.11 27.38 25.11
N ARG A 398 -7.43 27.40 24.90
CA ARG A 398 -8.30 28.51 25.30
C ARG A 398 -8.59 28.59 26.80
N ILE A 399 -8.71 27.44 27.48
CA ILE A 399 -8.99 27.40 28.93
C ILE A 399 -7.71 27.72 29.71
N TRP A 400 -6.56 27.24 29.24
CA TRP A 400 -5.25 27.50 29.81
C TRP A 400 -4.77 28.92 29.49
N GLN A 401 -5.03 29.47 28.29
CA GLN A 401 -4.78 30.91 28.01
C GLN A 401 -5.71 31.81 28.85
N ARG A 402 -7.02 31.53 28.92
CA ARG A 402 -7.94 32.31 29.79
C ARG A 402 -7.58 32.21 31.26
N ARG A 403 -7.18 31.04 31.76
CA ARG A 403 -6.72 30.88 33.15
C ARG A 403 -5.37 31.54 33.40
N ARG A 404 -4.47 31.58 32.42
CA ARG A 404 -3.19 32.31 32.52
C ARG A 404 -3.43 33.82 32.53
N GLU A 405 -4.35 34.32 31.71
CA GLU A 405 -4.81 35.72 31.71
C GLU A 405 -5.53 36.07 33.02
N GLN A 406 -6.37 35.17 33.57
CA GLN A 406 -7.01 35.36 34.88
C GLN A 406 -6.05 35.25 36.07
N LEU A 407 -4.96 34.48 35.96
CA LEU A 407 -3.94 34.38 37.02
C LEU A 407 -3.04 35.61 37.05
N VAL A 408 -2.74 36.23 35.90
CA VAL A 408 -2.00 37.51 35.84
C VAL A 408 -2.81 38.66 36.47
N SER A 409 -4.15 38.60 36.49
CA SER A 409 -4.97 39.55 37.26
C SER A 409 -4.98 39.31 38.78
N TYR A 410 -4.61 38.11 39.24
CA TYR A 410 -4.64 37.73 40.67
C TYR A 410 -3.27 37.67 41.35
N THR A 411 -2.17 37.92 40.63
CA THR A 411 -0.80 37.94 41.19
C THR A 411 -0.55 39.08 42.18
N ALA A 412 -1.39 40.11 42.22
CA ALA A 412 -1.28 41.17 43.23
C ALA A 412 -1.89 40.77 44.60
N ILE A 413 -2.83 39.82 44.63
CA ILE A 413 -3.56 39.44 45.86
C ILE A 413 -2.99 38.16 46.48
N LEU A 414 -2.45 37.24 45.66
CA LEU A 414 -1.93 35.96 46.14
C LEU A 414 -0.49 36.01 46.70
N LEU A 415 0.28 37.08 46.43
CA LEU A 415 1.59 37.29 47.07
C LEU A 415 1.49 37.65 48.56
N ALA A 416 0.30 38.04 49.05
CA ALA A 416 0.07 38.42 50.44
C ALA A 416 -0.43 37.27 51.34
N LEU A 417 -0.66 36.07 50.80
CA LEU A 417 -1.22 34.92 51.54
C LEU A 417 -0.42 33.63 51.33
N ALA A 418 0.88 33.76 51.03
CA ALA A 418 1.75 32.64 50.68
C ALA A 418 1.99 31.62 51.82
N ASP A 419 1.61 31.93 53.07
CA ASP A 419 1.91 31.07 54.22
C ASP A 419 0.76 30.15 54.67
N VAL A 420 -0.42 30.14 54.02
CA VAL A 420 -1.60 29.43 54.56
C VAL A 420 -2.27 28.41 53.63
N VAL A 421 -1.76 28.15 52.41
CA VAL A 421 -2.44 27.18 51.51
C VAL A 421 -1.50 26.10 50.95
N PRO A 422 -1.20 25.03 51.71
CA PRO A 422 -0.56 23.83 51.18
C PRO A 422 -1.53 22.86 50.48
N PHE A 423 -2.67 23.32 49.92
CA PHE A 423 -3.75 22.41 49.49
C PHE A 423 -4.28 22.55 48.04
N PHE A 424 -3.69 23.39 47.18
CA PHE A 424 -4.17 23.57 45.79
C PHE A 424 -3.28 22.99 44.68
N PHE A 425 -2.34 22.11 45.02
CA PHE A 425 -1.62 21.28 44.04
C PHE A 425 -2.09 19.82 44.14
N HIS A 426 -3.36 19.57 43.81
CA HIS A 426 -3.72 18.22 43.39
C HIS A 426 -3.02 17.92 42.05
N PRO A 427 -2.20 16.86 41.95
CA PRO A 427 -1.54 16.47 40.72
C PRO A 427 -2.63 16.09 39.73
N TRP A 428 -2.84 16.93 38.72
CA TRP A 428 -3.87 16.72 37.72
C TRP A 428 -3.72 15.31 37.15
N LYS A 429 -4.76 14.50 37.29
CA LYS A 429 -4.90 13.20 36.64
C LYS A 429 -4.89 13.42 35.12
N LEU A 430 -3.70 13.47 34.53
CA LEU A 430 -3.43 13.47 33.10
C LEU A 430 -3.65 12.06 32.54
N ASN A 431 -4.91 11.65 32.40
CA ASN A 431 -5.28 10.30 31.96
C ASN A 431 -5.00 10.03 30.46
N ASN A 432 -4.23 10.91 29.78
CA ASN A 432 -4.15 10.96 28.33
C ASN A 432 -2.74 10.96 27.72
N ASN A 433 -1.69 10.79 28.53
CA ASN A 433 -0.31 10.88 28.06
C ASN A 433 0.18 9.54 27.49
N VAL A 434 0.78 9.58 26.30
CA VAL A 434 1.47 8.43 25.67
C VAL A 434 2.43 7.80 26.67
N LEU A 435 3.18 8.63 27.41
CA LEU A 435 4.16 8.23 28.43
C LEU A 435 3.63 7.29 29.52
N ARG A 436 2.32 7.31 29.83
CA ARG A 436 1.73 6.37 30.81
C ARG A 436 1.57 4.96 30.24
N LYS A 437 1.39 4.84 28.92
CA LYS A 437 1.18 3.58 28.21
C LYS A 437 2.47 2.97 27.69
N VAL A 438 3.53 3.76 27.58
CA VAL A 438 4.87 3.31 27.16
C VAL A 438 5.51 2.43 28.25
N THR A 439 6.35 1.48 27.81
CA THR A 439 7.16 0.64 28.70
C THR A 439 8.04 1.48 29.65
N PRO A 440 8.32 1.01 30.87
CA PRO A 440 9.04 1.79 31.87
C PRO A 440 10.45 2.19 31.41
N GLU A 441 11.14 1.34 30.64
CA GLU A 441 12.51 1.58 30.14
C GLU A 441 12.56 2.80 29.20
N LEU A 442 11.58 2.90 28.30
CA LEU A 442 11.48 4.02 27.35
C LEU A 442 11.03 5.32 28.03
N ARG A 443 10.27 5.22 29.12
CA ARG A 443 9.92 6.39 29.95
C ARG A 443 11.16 6.94 30.64
N GLU A 444 12.00 6.05 31.18
CA GLU A 444 13.28 6.46 31.76
C GLU A 444 14.21 7.07 30.71
N LEU A 445 14.30 6.47 29.51
CA LEU A 445 15.07 7.01 28.40
C LEU A 445 14.64 8.43 28.03
N TYR A 446 13.33 8.70 27.95
CA TYR A 446 12.80 10.05 27.72
C TYR A 446 13.23 11.03 28.83
N ASN A 447 13.11 10.63 30.10
CA ASN A 447 13.51 11.46 31.24
C ASN A 447 15.01 11.79 31.20
N ILE A 448 15.86 10.81 30.90
CA ILE A 448 17.32 11.01 30.80
C ILE A 448 17.67 11.98 29.67
N LEU A 449 17.03 11.85 28.50
CA LEU A 449 17.41 12.60 27.31
C LEU A 449 16.84 14.03 27.25
N GLU A 450 15.62 14.25 27.77
CA GLU A 450 14.91 15.52 27.59
C GLU A 450 14.62 16.27 28.90
N VAL A 451 14.64 15.60 30.07
CA VAL A 451 14.32 16.24 31.37
C VAL A 451 15.57 16.43 32.24
N GLU A 452 16.30 15.35 32.52
CA GLU A 452 17.43 15.32 33.45
C GLU A 452 18.72 14.92 32.72
N PHE A 453 19.20 15.79 31.83
CA PHE A 453 20.41 15.52 31.06
C PHE A 453 21.68 15.86 31.87
N HIS A 454 22.47 14.85 32.23
CA HIS A 454 23.76 15.03 32.89
C HIS A 454 24.90 14.35 32.10
N PRO A 455 25.92 15.08 31.62
CA PRO A 455 26.88 14.59 30.61
C PRO A 455 27.79 13.43 31.06
N LEU A 456 28.11 13.34 32.36
CA LEU A 456 29.00 12.31 32.90
C LEU A 456 28.29 11.00 33.30
N SER A 457 27.03 11.06 33.74
CA SER A 457 26.28 9.88 34.22
C SER A 457 25.38 9.25 33.16
N ILE A 458 25.13 9.95 32.04
CA ILE A 458 24.25 9.50 30.97
C ILE A 458 24.69 8.21 30.31
N CYS A 459 25.99 8.03 30.05
CA CYS A 459 26.51 6.82 29.41
C CYS A 459 26.22 5.57 30.25
N ASN A 460 26.41 5.65 31.57
CA ASN A 460 26.16 4.55 32.50
C ASN A 460 24.66 4.23 32.64
N ARG A 461 23.79 5.24 32.56
CA ARG A 461 22.33 5.07 32.67
C ARG A 461 21.69 4.56 31.38
N ILE A 462 22.19 4.98 30.20
CA ILE A 462 21.61 4.62 28.90
C ILE A 462 22.08 3.24 28.42
N ALA A 463 23.31 2.85 28.71
CA ALA A 463 23.87 1.56 28.26
C ALA A 463 22.97 0.33 28.53
N PRO A 464 22.44 0.11 29.75
CA PRO A 464 21.56 -1.04 30.01
C PRO A 464 20.23 -0.96 29.24
N ILE A 465 19.69 0.25 29.04
CA ILE A 465 18.43 0.46 28.30
C ILE A 465 18.63 0.19 26.80
N VAL A 466 19.75 0.62 26.22
CA VAL A 466 20.02 0.34 24.80
C VAL A 466 20.27 -1.15 24.58
N GLU A 467 20.91 -1.83 25.52
CA GLU A 467 21.11 -3.28 25.42
C GLU A 467 19.77 -4.04 25.44
N THR A 468 18.82 -3.66 26.31
CA THR A 468 17.47 -4.27 26.30
C THR A 468 16.72 -3.97 25.02
N LEU A 469 16.79 -2.73 24.51
CA LEU A 469 16.17 -2.36 23.23
C LEU A 469 16.77 -3.12 22.03
N SER A 470 18.06 -3.42 22.06
CA SER A 470 18.74 -4.16 20.98
C SER A 470 18.29 -5.62 20.86
N LYS A 471 17.78 -6.21 21.94
CA LYS A 471 17.25 -7.59 21.96
C LYS A 471 15.87 -7.69 21.30
N HIS A 472 15.15 -6.58 21.18
CA HIS A 472 13.84 -6.53 20.53
C HIS A 472 13.99 -6.23 19.03
N GLU A 473 13.47 -7.11 18.17
CA GLU A 473 13.56 -6.99 16.71
C GLU A 473 13.00 -5.65 16.19
N GLU A 474 11.82 -5.23 16.67
CA GLU A 474 11.17 -3.98 16.26
C GLU A 474 11.93 -2.71 16.70
N TYR A 475 12.67 -2.77 17.81
CA TYR A 475 13.35 -1.60 18.39
C TYR A 475 14.80 -1.47 17.92
N SER A 476 15.41 -2.57 17.47
CA SER A 476 16.78 -2.63 16.98
C SER A 476 17.08 -1.58 15.90
N ILE A 477 16.09 -1.27 15.04
CA ILE A 477 16.19 -0.33 13.93
C ILE A 477 16.51 1.10 14.41
N TYR A 478 16.03 1.48 15.60
CA TYR A 478 16.21 2.82 16.16
C TYR A 478 17.52 2.98 16.95
N CYS A 479 18.27 1.91 17.19
CA CYS A 479 19.49 1.98 18.00
C CYS A 479 20.56 2.87 17.36
N LYS A 480 20.77 2.76 16.04
CA LYS A 480 21.76 3.59 15.33
C LYS A 480 21.40 5.08 15.38
N PRO A 481 20.19 5.52 14.96
CA PRO A 481 19.84 6.95 15.05
C PRO A 481 19.80 7.48 16.49
N LEU A 482 19.43 6.63 17.46
CA LEU A 482 19.43 7.02 18.87
C LEU A 482 20.86 7.33 19.37
N HIS A 483 21.86 6.53 18.99
CA HIS A 483 23.26 6.83 19.32
C HIS A 483 23.72 8.18 18.76
N ASP A 484 23.37 8.48 17.51
CA ASP A 484 23.73 9.76 16.88
C ASP A 484 23.09 10.95 17.63
N VAL A 485 21.85 10.80 18.09
CA VAL A 485 21.14 11.79 18.89
C VAL A 485 21.82 12.00 20.25
N ILE A 486 22.17 10.91 20.95
CA ILE A 486 22.86 10.95 22.25
C ILE A 486 24.20 11.67 22.10
N LEU A 487 24.99 11.29 21.10
CA LEU A 487 26.29 11.89 20.82
C LEU A 487 26.16 13.38 20.49
N THR A 488 25.17 13.74 19.67
CA THR A 488 24.89 15.13 19.33
C THR A 488 24.50 15.96 20.56
N ARG A 489 23.67 15.43 21.46
CA ARG A 489 23.30 16.11 22.72
C ARG A 489 24.51 16.28 23.65
N LEU A 490 25.32 15.24 23.80
CA LEU A 490 26.56 15.27 24.57
C LEU A 490 27.49 16.38 24.06
N LEU A 491 27.72 16.42 22.74
CA LEU A 491 28.55 17.46 22.12
C LEU A 491 27.96 18.87 22.30
N GLN A 492 26.64 19.05 22.19
CA GLN A 492 26.01 20.35 22.45
C GLN A 492 26.25 20.84 23.88
N GLN A 493 26.06 19.96 24.87
CA GLN A 493 26.20 20.31 26.29
C GLN A 493 27.67 20.53 26.68
N VAL A 494 28.58 19.66 26.23
CA VAL A 494 30.03 19.85 26.43
C VAL A 494 30.49 21.13 25.71
N GLY A 495 29.98 21.41 24.52
CA GLY A 495 30.26 22.66 23.81
C GLY A 495 29.83 23.90 24.60
N THR A 496 28.64 23.90 25.22
CA THR A 496 28.21 24.97 26.12
C THR A 496 29.12 25.09 27.35
N TYR A 497 29.55 23.97 27.93
CA TYR A 497 30.45 23.97 29.10
C TYR A 497 31.87 24.46 28.77
N VAL A 498 32.44 24.02 27.65
CA VAL A 498 33.79 24.39 27.20
C VAL A 498 33.86 25.86 26.78
N TYR A 499 32.80 26.40 26.16
CA TYR A 499 32.70 27.84 25.87
C TYR A 499 32.71 28.70 27.13
N VAL A 500 32.22 28.18 28.26
CA VAL A 500 32.15 28.89 29.54
C VAL A 500 33.45 28.73 30.36
N PHE A 501 34.16 27.60 30.26
CA PHE A 501 35.29 27.28 31.14
C PHE A 501 36.67 27.07 30.47
N GLY A 502 36.81 27.25 29.16
CA GLY A 502 38.13 27.34 28.49
C GLY A 502 39.01 26.07 28.53
N GLY A 503 38.49 24.92 28.96
CA GLY A 503 39.28 23.69 29.15
C GLY A 503 39.11 22.65 28.05
N VAL A 504 40.08 22.53 27.14
CA VAL A 504 40.12 21.51 26.06
C VAL A 504 40.26 20.07 26.59
N SER A 505 40.76 19.90 27.82
CA SER A 505 41.09 18.59 28.39
C SER A 505 39.87 17.70 28.73
N VAL A 506 38.69 18.28 28.96
CA VAL A 506 37.47 17.52 29.33
C VAL A 506 36.86 16.80 28.12
N VAL A 507 37.04 17.35 26.91
CA VAL A 507 36.55 16.76 25.66
C VAL A 507 37.23 15.43 25.36
N CYS A 508 38.54 15.32 25.65
CA CYS A 508 39.28 14.06 25.50
C CYS A 508 38.77 12.96 26.44
N CYS A 509 38.41 13.27 27.69
CA CYS A 509 37.89 12.26 28.62
C CYS A 509 36.55 11.68 28.17
N VAL A 510 35.65 12.49 27.57
CA VAL A 510 34.37 12.01 27.04
C VAL A 510 34.55 11.16 25.78
N PHE A 511 35.50 11.51 24.91
CA PHE A 511 35.84 10.71 23.73
C PHE A 511 36.57 9.41 24.07
N PHE A 512 37.45 9.40 25.09
CA PHE A 512 38.15 8.20 25.55
C PHE A 512 37.30 7.29 26.45
N ALA A 513 36.28 7.81 27.13
CA ALA A 513 35.27 7.03 27.86
C ALA A 513 34.24 6.35 26.95
N TYR A 514 34.42 6.43 25.63
CA TYR A 514 33.76 5.58 24.63
C TYR A 514 34.68 4.44 24.15
N PRO A 515 35.20 3.54 25.01
CA PRO A 515 35.80 2.31 24.51
C PRO A 515 34.67 1.39 24.05
N ARG A 516 34.54 1.22 22.73
CA ARG A 516 33.98 0.03 22.07
C ARG A 516 32.77 -0.61 22.78
N LEU A 517 31.56 -0.09 22.54
CA LEU A 517 30.43 -1.00 22.35
C LEU A 517 30.79 -1.93 21.17
N PRO A 518 30.53 -3.26 21.25
CA PRO A 518 31.05 -4.25 20.32
C PRO A 518 30.51 -4.04 18.92
N SER A 519 31.17 -3.18 18.17
CA SER A 519 30.90 -2.84 16.78
C SER A 519 31.71 -3.71 15.80
N ARG A 520 32.35 -4.78 16.29
CA ARG A 520 33.18 -5.70 15.47
C ARG A 520 32.67 -7.13 15.30
N SER A 521 31.54 -7.52 15.90
CA SER A 521 30.94 -8.85 15.67
C SER A 521 29.64 -8.84 14.84
N PHE A 522 29.00 -7.68 14.62
CA PHE A 522 27.72 -7.60 13.90
C PHE A 522 27.82 -7.39 12.37
N LEU A 523 29.03 -7.46 11.79
CA LEU A 523 29.26 -7.32 10.34
C LEU A 523 29.59 -8.66 9.63
N LYS A 524 29.35 -9.81 10.26
CA LYS A 524 29.49 -11.13 9.63
C LYS A 524 28.25 -12.00 9.84
N SER A 525 27.12 -11.61 9.26
CA SER A 525 26.05 -12.54 8.88
C SER A 525 24.95 -11.82 8.08
N THR A 526 25.29 -11.37 6.88
CA THR A 526 24.31 -11.28 5.79
C THR A 526 24.91 -12.04 4.62
N PRO A 527 24.40 -13.23 4.26
CA PRO A 527 24.69 -13.79 2.94
C PRO A 527 24.17 -12.82 1.88
N ARG A 528 24.92 -12.70 0.79
CA ARG A 528 24.49 -12.01 -0.43
C ARG A 528 23.26 -12.67 -1.03
#